data_AF-A0A2H0RXT5-F1
#
_entry.id   AF-A0A2H0RXT5-F1
#
_cell.length_a   1.000
_cell.length_b   1.000
_cell.length_c   1.000
_cell.angle_alpha   90.00
_cell.angle_beta   90.00
_cell.angle_gamma   90.00
#
_symmetry.space_group_name_H-M   'P 1'
#
loop_
_entity.id
_entity.type
_entity.pdbx_description
1 polymer ?
#
loop_
_entity_poly.entity_id
_entity_poly.type
_entity_poly.pdbx_seq_one_letter_code
_entity_poly.pdbx_strand_id
1 'polypeptide(L)' 'MNEDEVRKKCEAFVQGLGLPCFIVFGWEKESNQFGMVSSYNKMPVQAVIKGMSWALNDIVSKSM' A
#
# COMPACT_ATOMS: atom_id res chain seq x y z
N MET A 1 12.86 7.87 -7.59
CA MET A 1 12.08 8.48 -6.48
C MET A 1 12.53 7.88 -5.17
N ASN A 2 12.73 8.72 -4.15
CA ASN A 2 13.04 8.24 -2.80
C ASN A 2 11.79 7.65 -2.15
N GLU A 3 11.93 6.57 -1.38
CA GLU A 3 10.84 5.90 -0.68
C GLU A 3 10.07 6.86 0.24
N ASP A 4 10.79 7.77 0.92
CA ASP A 4 10.19 8.78 1.81
C ASP A 4 9.26 9.75 1.06
N GLU A 5 9.59 10.10 -0.18
CA GLU A 5 8.74 10.97 -1.00
C GLU A 5 7.47 10.24 -1.44
N VAL A 6 7.59 8.97 -1.83
CA VAL A 6 6.44 8.13 -2.19
C VAL A 6 5.52 7.98 -0.99
N ARG A 7 6.08 7.68 0.19
CA ARG A 7 5.32 7.52 1.44
C ARG A 7 4.50 8.76 1.76
N LYS A 8 5.10 9.95 1.74
CA LYS A 8 4.40 11.21 2.00
C LYS A 8 3.26 11.46 1.01
N LYS A 9 3.46 11.15 -0.27
CA LYS A 9 2.39 11.26 -1.29
C LYS A 9 1.25 10.29 -1.02
N CYS A 10 1.56 9.03 -0.69
CA CYS A 10 0.55 8.04 -0.34
C CYS A 10 -0.23 8.42 0.92
N GLU A 11 0.45 8.88 1.97
CA GLU A 11 -0.19 9.36 3.20
C GLU A 11 -1.13 10.53 2.93
N ALA A 12 -0.68 11.54 2.18
CA ALA A 12 -1.52 12.68 1.80
C ALA A 12 -2.75 12.24 0.99
N PHE A 13 -2.58 11.30 0.05
CA PHE A 13 -3.67 10.74 -0.73
C PHE A 13 -4.70 10.02 0.15
N VAL A 14 -4.27 9.07 0.97
CA VAL A 14 -5.18 8.27 1.81
C VAL A 14 -5.89 9.14 2.85
N GLN A 15 -5.22 10.18 3.37
CA GLN A 15 -5.85 11.18 4.23
C GLN A 15 -6.89 12.02 3.47
N GLY A 16 -6.56 12.44 2.23
CA GLY A 16 -7.43 13.24 1.37
C GLY A 16 -8.72 12.54 0.94
N LEU A 17 -8.77 11.20 0.95
CA LEU A 17 -9.99 10.44 0.71
C LEU A 17 -11.07 10.66 1.77
N GLY A 18 -10.71 11.13 2.98
CA GLY A 18 -11.66 11.45 4.05
C GLY A 18 -12.38 10.25 4.68
N LEU A 19 -12.18 9.05 4.17
CA LEU A 19 -12.82 7.80 4.57
C LEU A 19 -11.79 6.77 5.07
N PRO A 20 -12.19 5.83 5.96
CA PRO A 20 -11.31 4.79 6.45
C PRO A 20 -10.83 3.87 5.33
N CYS A 21 -9.54 3.85 5.06
CA CYS A 21 -8.96 3.04 4.00
C CYS A 21 -7.47 2.74 4.24
N PHE A 22 -6.92 1.82 3.45
CA PHE A 22 -5.49 1.57 3.34
C PHE A 22 -5.08 1.43 1.88
N ILE A 23 -3.79 1.64 1.62
CA ILE A 23 -3.17 1.41 0.31
C ILE A 23 -1.85 0.68 0.50
N VAL A 24 -1.55 -0.24 -0.41
CA VAL A 24 -0.22 -0.78 -0.65
C VAL A 24 0.18 -0.31 -2.04
N PHE A 25 1.31 0.39 -2.13
CA PHE A 25 1.80 0.93 -3.38
C PHE A 25 3.20 0.37 -3.65
N GLY A 26 3.29 -0.44 -4.70
CA GLY A 26 4.54 -0.99 -5.22
C GLY A 26 4.92 -0.30 -6.52
N TRP A 27 6.21 -0.06 -6.74
CA TRP A 27 6.72 0.48 -8.00
C TRP A 27 8.09 -0.13 -8.33
N GLU A 28 8.43 -0.10 -9.62
CA GLU A 28 9.75 -0.48 -10.09
C GLU A 28 10.74 0.69 -9.93
N LYS A 29 11.87 0.43 -9.30
CA LYS A 29 13.04 1.32 -9.22
C LYS A 29 13.99 0.98 -10.40
N GLU A 30 15.19 1.53 -10.39
CA GLU A 30 16.21 1.15 -11.38
C GLU A 30 16.71 -0.29 -11.15
N SER A 31 17.12 -0.95 -12.23
CA SER A 31 17.79 -2.26 -12.20
C SER A 31 16.97 -3.41 -11.57
N ASN A 32 15.69 -3.56 -11.93
CA ASN A 32 14.78 -4.60 -11.40
C ASN A 32 14.66 -4.61 -9.86
N GLN A 33 14.97 -3.48 -9.21
CA GLN A 33 14.67 -3.33 -7.80
C GLN A 33 13.24 -2.83 -7.65
N PHE A 34 12.54 -3.29 -6.61
CA PHE A 34 11.17 -2.87 -6.36
C PHE A 34 11.10 -2.09 -5.04
N GLY A 35 10.35 -0.99 -5.05
CA GLY A 35 9.97 -0.26 -3.87
C GLY A 35 8.55 -0.61 -3.46
N MET A 36 8.28 -0.59 -2.16
CA MET A 36 6.92 -0.76 -1.65
C MET A 36 6.72 0.14 -0.44
N VAL A 37 5.57 0.80 -0.37
CA VAL A 37 5.11 1.50 0.82
C VAL A 37 3.66 1.12 1.12
N SER A 38 3.29 1.17 2.39
CA SER A 38 1.91 1.01 2.83
C SER A 38 1.48 2.23 3.64
N SER A 39 0.24 2.67 3.48
CA SER A 39 -0.35 3.74 4.31
C SER A 39 -1.81 3.42 4.62
N TYR A 40 -2.32 3.93 5.74
CA TYR A 40 -3.70 3.75 6.15
C TYR A 40 -4.23 5.00 6.88
N ASN A 41 -5.54 5.23 6.78
CA ASN A 41 -6.25 6.33 7.40
C ASN A 41 -7.43 5.80 8.19
N LYS A 42 -7.48 6.10 9.49
CA LYS A 42 -8.62 5.82 10.40
C LYS A 42 -9.11 4.36 10.48
N MET A 43 -8.48 3.41 9.79
CA MET A 43 -8.80 1.99 9.89
C MET A 43 -8.12 1.35 11.11
N PRO A 44 -8.81 0.45 11.83
CA PRO A 44 -8.18 -0.40 12.83
C PRO A 44 -7.06 -1.23 12.20
N VAL A 45 -5.90 -1.28 12.85
CA VAL A 45 -4.70 -1.98 12.34
C VAL A 45 -5.01 -3.44 12.01
N GLN A 46 -5.85 -4.11 12.80
CA GLN A 46 -6.24 -5.51 12.55
C GLN A 46 -6.99 -5.68 11.23
N ALA A 47 -7.84 -4.70 10.85
CA ALA A 47 -8.56 -4.72 9.59
C ALA A 47 -7.61 -4.49 8.41
N VAL A 48 -6.63 -3.59 8.57
CA VAL A 48 -5.59 -3.33 7.58
C VAL A 48 -4.76 -4.59 7.32
N ILE A 49 -4.29 -5.26 8.38
CA ILE A 49 -3.50 -6.51 8.26
C ILE A 49 -4.30 -7.60 7.53
N LYS A 50 -5.57 -7.82 7.90
CA LYS A 50 -6.43 -8.80 7.23
C LYS A 50 -6.64 -8.46 5.76
N GLY A 51 -6.93 -7.19 5.45
CA GLY A 51 -7.14 -6.72 4.08
C GLY A 51 -5.89 -6.90 3.21
N MET A 52 -4.71 -6.52 3.70
CA MET A 52 -3.45 -6.72 2.99
C MET A 52 -3.14 -8.20 2.76
N SER A 53 -3.34 -9.05 3.79
CA SER A 53 -3.10 -10.49 3.67
C SER A 53 -4.00 -11.13 2.61
N TRP A 54 -5.28 -10.74 2.58
CA TRP A 54 -6.23 -11.19 1.56
C TRP A 54 -5.82 -10.71 0.16
N ALA A 55 -5.46 -9.44 0.00
CA ALA A 55 -5.07 -8.87 -1.29
C ALA A 55 -3.82 -9.54 -1.86
N LEU A 56 -2.80 -9.79 -1.02
CA LEU A 56 -1.60 -10.51 -1.43
C LEU A 56 -1.93 -11.95 -1.86
N ASN A 57 -2.77 -12.65 -1.09
CA ASN A 57 -3.19 -14.00 -1.43
C ASN A 57 -3.99 -14.05 -2.74
N ASP A 58 -4.86 -13.07 -2.98
CA ASP A 58 -5.64 -12.96 -4.22
C ASP A 58 -4.74 -12.74 -5.44
N ILE A 59 -3.73 -11.86 -5.33
CA ILE A 59 -2.74 -11.63 -6.40
C ILE A 59 -2.02 -12.93 -6.75
N VAL A 60 -1.49 -13.64 -5.74
CA VAL A 60 -0.76 -14.90 -5.94
C VAL A 60 -1.68 -15.96 -6.55
N SER A 61 -2.89 -16.11 -6.02
CA SER A 61 -3.85 -17.12 -6.47
C SER A 61 -4.38 -16.88 -7.88
N LYS A 62 -4.41 -15.63 -8.36
CA LYS A 62 -4.80 -15.28 -9.74
C LYS A 62 -3.64 -15.32 -10.73
N SER A 63 -2.40 -15.24 -10.23
CA SER A 63 -1.19 -15.36 -11.04
C SER A 63 -0.76 -16.81 -11.31
N MET A 64 -1.31 -17.77 -10.57
CA MET A 64 -1.23 -19.21 -10.84
C MET A 64 -2.49 -19.68 -11.58
#